data_AF-A0A5E4AWJ5-F1
#
_entry.id   AF-A0A5E4AWJ5-F1
#
_cell.length_a   1.000
_cell.length_b   1.000
_cell.length_c   1.000
_cell.angle_alpha   90.00
_cell.angle_beta   90.00
_cell.angle_gamma   90.00
#
_symmetry.space_group_name_H-M   'P 1'
#
loop_
_entity.id
_entity.type
_entity.pdbx_description
1 polymer ?
#
loop_
_entity_poly.entity_id
_entity_poly.type
_entity_poly.pdbx_seq_one_letter_code
_entity_poly.pdbx_strand_id
1 'polypeptide(L)'
;MLYEEALYTVLHRAGTMSPDQVDDEEVLLAYLQQVFGTNPEQHAEAIERVKKAKAPSYALKVSVMRAKNLLAKDPNGFSDPYCMLGILPASGTPREQSGQKEQRFSFRKGSKRSGPLPAKCIQVTEVKSSTLNPVWKEHFLL
;
A
#
# COMPACT_ATOMS: atom_id res chain seq x y z
N MET A 1 -26.97 -8.58 -2.00
CA MET A 1 -27.11 -10.06 -2.15
C MET A 1 -25.75 -10.68 -2.46
N LEU A 2 -25.51 -11.97 -2.19
CA LEU A 2 -24.20 -12.62 -2.41
C LEU A 2 -23.58 -12.37 -3.80
N TYR A 3 -24.41 -12.36 -4.85
CA TYR A 3 -23.96 -12.11 -6.22
C TYR A 3 -23.38 -10.69 -6.42
N GLU A 4 -24.02 -9.67 -5.87
CA GLU A 4 -23.52 -8.29 -5.93
C GLU A 4 -22.23 -8.11 -5.14
N GLU A 5 -22.09 -8.81 -4.01
CA GLU A 5 -20.85 -8.82 -3.24
C GLU A 5 -19.71 -9.44 -4.07
N ALA A 6 -19.98 -10.54 -4.78
CA ALA A 6 -18.99 -11.15 -5.67
C ALA A 6 -18.59 -10.20 -6.82
N LEU A 7 -19.56 -9.56 -7.48
CA LEU A 7 -19.28 -8.53 -8.48
C LEU A 7 -18.48 -7.36 -7.90
N TYR A 8 -18.81 -6.92 -6.69
CA TYR A 8 -18.11 -5.85 -5.98
C TYR A 8 -16.64 -6.20 -5.74
N THR A 9 -16.34 -7.44 -5.37
CA THR A 9 -14.94 -7.88 -5.16
C THR A 9 -14.11 -7.89 -6.43
N VAL A 10 -14.71 -8.25 -7.57
CA VAL A 10 -14.03 -8.24 -8.87
C VAL A 10 -13.79 -6.80 -9.32
N LEU A 11 -14.83 -5.95 -9.29
CA LEU A 11 -14.76 -4.55 -9.76
C LEU A 11 -13.87 -3.65 -8.88
N HIS A 12 -13.75 -3.95 -7.59
CA HIS A 12 -12.96 -3.14 -6.66
C HIS A 12 -11.71 -3.85 -6.17
N ARG A 13 -11.17 -4.78 -6.97
CA ARG A 13 -10.00 -5.57 -6.60
C ARG A 13 -8.79 -4.71 -6.26
N ALA A 14 -8.14 -5.00 -5.14
CA ALA A 14 -6.92 -4.32 -4.70
C ALA A 14 -5.67 -5.18 -4.97
N GLY A 15 -4.57 -4.51 -5.33
CA GLY A 15 -3.26 -5.13 -5.48
C GLY A 15 -3.02 -5.80 -6.83
N THR A 16 -1.82 -6.33 -6.99
CA THR A 16 -1.39 -7.03 -8.21
C THR A 16 -1.53 -8.53 -8.03
N MET A 17 -2.02 -9.21 -9.05
CA MET A 17 -2.08 -10.66 -9.08
C MET A 17 -0.72 -11.26 -9.44
N SER A 18 -0.45 -12.47 -8.96
CA SER A 18 0.70 -13.23 -9.39
C SER A 18 0.48 -13.76 -10.82
N PRO A 19 1.55 -14.08 -11.58
CA PRO A 19 1.44 -14.45 -12.99
C PRO A 19 0.59 -15.69 -13.28
N ASP A 20 0.35 -16.53 -12.27
CA ASP A 20 -0.45 -17.75 -12.31
C ASP A 20 -1.96 -17.49 -12.08
N GLN A 21 -2.36 -16.28 -11.73
CA GLN A 21 -3.74 -15.92 -11.41
C GLN A 21 -4.38 -15.14 -12.57
N VAL A 22 -5.69 -15.31 -12.77
CA VAL A 22 -6.45 -14.57 -13.78
C VAL A 22 -6.59 -13.11 -13.33
N ASP A 23 -6.04 -12.18 -14.11
CA ASP A 23 -6.13 -10.75 -13.81
C ASP A 23 -7.24 -10.02 -14.60
N ASP A 24 -7.77 -10.66 -15.65
CA ASP A 24 -8.81 -10.14 -16.54
C ASP A 24 -10.17 -10.01 -15.84
N GLU A 25 -10.68 -8.77 -15.77
CA GLU A 25 -11.95 -8.44 -15.14
C GLU A 25 -13.15 -9.04 -15.89
N GLU A 26 -13.16 -8.97 -17.22
CA GLU A 26 -14.29 -9.42 -18.05
C GLU A 26 -14.48 -10.93 -17.94
N VAL A 27 -13.38 -11.68 -17.94
CA VAL A 27 -13.39 -13.14 -17.74
C VAL A 27 -13.98 -13.50 -16.37
N LEU A 28 -13.60 -12.77 -15.32
CA LEU A 28 -14.11 -13.01 -13.96
C LEU A 28 -15.61 -12.66 -13.84
N LEU A 29 -16.05 -11.56 -14.45
CA LEU A 29 -17.46 -11.15 -14.45
C LEU A 29 -18.34 -12.16 -15.23
N ALA A 30 -17.87 -12.63 -16.38
CA ALA A 30 -18.54 -13.65 -17.16
C ALA A 30 -18.63 -14.98 -16.40
N TYR A 31 -17.55 -15.37 -15.70
CA TYR A 31 -17.56 -16.55 -14.84
C TYR A 31 -18.57 -16.44 -13.70
N LEU A 32 -18.65 -15.28 -13.03
CA LEU A 32 -19.66 -15.04 -12.00
C LEU A 32 -21.08 -15.13 -12.55
N GLN A 33 -21.34 -14.56 -13.73
CA GLN A 33 -22.64 -14.68 -14.38
C GLN A 33 -23.02 -16.16 -14.62
N GLN A 34 -22.08 -16.95 -15.12
CA GLN A 34 -22.28 -18.38 -15.40
C GLN A 34 -22.56 -19.19 -14.12
N VAL A 35 -21.73 -19.02 -13.08
CA VAL A 35 -21.83 -19.82 -11.84
C VAL A 35 -23.11 -19.51 -11.07
N PHE A 36 -23.53 -18.25 -11.06
CA PHE A 36 -24.76 -17.84 -10.37
C PHE A 36 -26.02 -18.02 -11.22
N GLY A 37 -25.88 -18.42 -12.50
CA GLY A 37 -27.00 -18.62 -13.41
C GLY A 37 -27.81 -17.33 -13.66
N THR A 38 -27.17 -16.17 -13.55
CA THR A 38 -27.83 -14.87 -13.65
C THR A 38 -28.09 -14.53 -15.12
N ASN A 39 -29.31 -14.13 -15.45
CA ASN A 39 -29.62 -13.72 -16.81
C ASN A 39 -28.88 -12.41 -17.19
N PRO A 40 -28.67 -12.13 -18.50
CA PRO A 40 -27.88 -10.99 -18.93
C PRO A 40 -28.39 -9.62 -18.47
N GLU A 41 -29.71 -9.44 -18.43
CA GLU A 41 -30.34 -8.18 -18.00
C GLU A 41 -30.10 -7.91 -16.51
N GLN A 42 -30.34 -8.92 -15.67
CA GLN A 42 -30.09 -8.85 -14.23
C GLN A 42 -28.61 -8.69 -13.91
N HIS A 43 -27.71 -9.33 -14.68
CA HIS A 43 -26.27 -9.15 -14.55
C HIS A 43 -25.86 -7.71 -14.86
N ALA A 44 -26.34 -7.14 -15.97
CA ALA A 44 -26.05 -5.77 -16.36
C ALA A 44 -26.56 -4.77 -15.31
N GLU A 45 -27.79 -4.95 -14.81
CA GLU A 45 -28.34 -4.11 -13.73
C GLU A 45 -27.53 -4.23 -12.43
N ALA A 46 -27.08 -5.44 -12.08
CA ALA A 46 -26.27 -5.67 -10.89
C ALA A 46 -24.90 -5.00 -11.00
N ILE A 47 -24.23 -5.10 -12.16
CA ILE A 47 -22.98 -4.40 -12.43
C ILE A 47 -23.17 -2.89 -12.28
N GLU A 48 -24.21 -2.32 -12.87
CA GLU A 48 -24.47 -0.87 -12.78
C GLU A 48 -24.70 -0.41 -11.33
N ARG A 49 -25.39 -1.22 -10.53
CA ARG A 49 -25.57 -0.94 -9.10
C ARG A 49 -24.24 -0.99 -8.33
N VAL A 50 -23.41 -1.99 -8.61
CA VAL A 50 -22.10 -2.14 -7.96
C VAL A 50 -21.13 -1.03 -8.37
N LYS A 51 -21.12 -0.61 -9.64
CA LYS A 51 -20.31 0.52 -10.13
C LYS A 51 -20.70 1.86 -9.49
N LYS A 52 -21.98 2.04 -9.14
CA LYS A 52 -22.48 3.23 -8.43
C LYS A 52 -22.23 3.17 -6.93
N ALA A 53 -21.89 2.01 -6.38
CA ALA A 53 -21.58 1.86 -4.98
C ALA A 53 -20.28 2.58 -4.62
N LYS A 54 -20.12 2.92 -3.34
CA LYS A 54 -18.93 3.59 -2.84
C LYS A 54 -17.71 2.66 -2.99
N ALA A 55 -16.67 3.16 -3.66
CA ALA A 55 -15.38 2.46 -3.75
C ALA A 55 -14.78 2.22 -2.36
N PRO A 56 -14.09 1.08 -2.15
CA PRO A 56 -13.49 0.78 -0.86
C PRO A 56 -12.36 1.75 -0.54
N SER A 57 -12.25 2.10 0.74
CA SER A 57 -11.11 2.85 1.27
C SER A 57 -10.08 1.87 1.81
N TYR A 58 -8.84 2.02 1.37
CA TYR A 58 -7.72 1.22 1.83
C TYR A 58 -6.85 2.02 2.80
N ALA A 59 -6.36 1.35 3.83
CA ALA A 59 -5.40 1.92 4.76
C ALA A 59 -4.33 0.87 5.08
N LEU A 60 -3.05 1.28 5.09
CA LEU A 60 -1.95 0.39 5.41
C LEU A 60 -1.48 0.66 6.83
N LYS A 61 -1.79 -0.27 7.75
CA LYS A 61 -1.27 -0.21 9.12
C LYS A 61 0.09 -0.89 9.20
N VAL A 62 1.14 -0.12 9.48
CA VAL A 62 2.50 -0.64 9.70
C VAL A 62 2.85 -0.58 11.18
N SER A 63 3.37 -1.68 11.72
CA SER A 63 3.79 -1.75 13.12
C SER A 63 5.29 -2.00 13.19
N VAL A 64 6.05 -1.00 13.67
CA VAL A 64 7.49 -1.14 13.86
C VAL A 64 7.73 -1.69 15.26
N MET A 65 8.03 -2.98 15.34
CA MET A 65 8.11 -3.67 16.62
C MET A 65 9.48 -3.53 17.28
N ARG A 66 10.53 -4.03 16.62
CA ARG A 66 11.89 -4.06 17.15
C ARG A 66 12.91 -4.33 16.04
N ALA A 67 14.16 -4.00 16.31
CA ALA A 67 15.30 -4.53 15.58
C ALA A 67 16.23 -5.28 16.55
N LYS A 68 17.15 -6.07 16.01
CA LYS A 68 18.13 -6.82 16.80
C LYS A 68 19.50 -6.75 16.13
N ASN A 69 20.54 -6.77 16.94
CA ASN A 69 21.93 -6.85 16.51
C ASN A 69 22.29 -5.76 15.47
N LEU A 70 21.82 -4.54 15.71
CA LEU A 70 22.24 -3.40 14.90
C LEU A 70 23.75 -3.19 15.05
N LEU A 71 24.36 -2.61 14.01
CA LEU A 71 25.77 -2.24 14.07
C LEU A 71 25.97 -1.11 15.09
N ALA A 72 27.00 -1.24 15.92
CA ALA A 72 27.50 -0.14 16.75
C ALA A 72 28.16 0.92 15.87
N LYS A 73 27.64 2.14 15.92
CA LYS A 73 28.17 3.27 15.15
C LYS A 73 28.83 4.33 16.02
N ASP A 74 28.54 4.33 17.32
CA ASP A 74 29.06 5.29 18.27
C ASP A 74 30.30 4.74 19.00
N PRO A 75 31.21 5.61 19.47
CA PRO A 75 32.43 5.19 20.17
C PRO A 75 32.18 4.37 21.45
N ASN A 76 30.99 4.49 22.04
CA ASN A 76 30.57 3.72 23.21
C ASN A 76 30.22 2.26 22.90
N GLY A 77 30.31 1.83 21.63
CA GLY A 77 29.94 0.48 21.21
C GLY A 77 28.44 0.28 21.01
N PHE A 78 27.65 1.35 20.93
CA PHE A 78 26.21 1.34 20.69
C PHE A 78 25.81 2.20 19.49
N SER A 79 24.50 2.45 19.37
CA SER A 79 23.86 3.32 18.37
C SER A 79 22.62 3.95 18.99
N ASP A 80 22.15 5.05 18.40
CA ASP A 80 20.85 5.68 18.69
C ASP A 80 19.84 5.46 17.53
N PRO A 81 19.30 4.24 17.33
CA PRO A 81 18.50 3.91 16.16
C PRO A 81 17.08 4.49 16.14
N TYR A 82 16.59 4.77 14.92
CA TYR A 82 15.19 5.04 14.58
C TYR A 82 14.85 4.48 13.19
N CYS A 83 13.57 4.36 12.85
CA CYS A 83 13.10 3.95 11.53
C CYS A 83 12.40 5.11 10.81
N MET A 84 12.55 5.17 9.49
CA MET A 84 11.78 6.04 8.59
C MET A 84 10.93 5.17 7.67
N LEU A 85 9.66 5.51 7.52
CA LEU A 85 8.68 4.79 6.72
C LEU A 85 8.06 5.72 5.69
N GLY A 86 7.82 5.24 4.48
CA GLY A 86 7.08 5.96 3.45
C GLY A 86 6.65 5.02 2.32
N ILE A 87 5.50 5.31 1.70
CA ILE A 87 5.00 4.57 0.54
C ILE A 87 5.58 5.18 -0.73
N LEU A 88 6.31 4.38 -1.50
CA LEU A 88 6.76 4.75 -2.83
C LEU A 88 5.61 4.56 -3.82
N PRO A 89 5.18 5.60 -4.56
CA PRO A 89 4.22 5.41 -5.63
C PRO A 89 4.84 4.52 -6.73
N ALA A 90 4.03 3.64 -7.32
CA ALA A 90 4.44 2.92 -8.51
C ALA A 90 4.80 3.92 -9.63
N SER A 91 5.85 3.62 -10.40
CA SER A 91 6.33 4.46 -11.48
C SER A 91 5.21 4.67 -12.51
N GLY A 92 4.67 5.89 -12.65
CA GLY A 92 3.69 6.22 -13.69
C GLY A 92 2.52 7.11 -13.28
N THR A 93 2.26 7.36 -12.00
CA THR A 93 1.18 8.29 -11.61
C THR A 93 1.66 9.75 -11.72
N PRO A 94 1.07 10.60 -12.59
CA PRO A 94 1.35 12.03 -12.57
C PRO A 94 0.84 12.59 -11.24
N ARG A 95 1.76 13.04 -10.38
CA ARG A 95 1.37 13.81 -9.20
C ARG A 95 1.14 15.25 -9.64
N GLU A 96 -0.01 15.82 -9.28
CA GLU A 96 -0.23 17.26 -9.35
C GLU A 96 0.94 17.96 -8.64
N GLN A 97 1.64 18.79 -9.40
CA GLN A 97 2.77 19.56 -8.90
C GLN A 97 2.22 20.72 -8.07
N SER A 98 1.98 20.50 -6.78
CA SER A 98 1.83 21.61 -5.84
C SER A 98 3.19 22.31 -5.74
N GLY A 99 3.31 23.49 -6.36
CA GLY A 99 4.53 24.28 -6.52
C GLY A 99 5.09 24.89 -5.24
N GLN A 100 5.45 24.07 -4.25
CA GLN A 100 6.19 24.51 -3.08
C GLN A 100 7.51 23.73 -2.93
N LYS A 101 8.60 24.45 -2.72
CA LYS A 101 9.95 23.92 -2.43
C LYS A 101 9.93 23.19 -1.08
N GLU A 102 9.43 21.96 -1.06
CA GLU A 102 9.39 21.12 0.14
C GLU A 102 10.71 20.32 0.27
N GLN A 103 11.21 20.14 1.50
CA GLN A 103 12.42 19.37 1.74
C GLN A 103 12.19 17.91 1.32
N ARG A 104 13.01 17.46 0.37
CA ARG A 104 12.91 16.15 -0.29
C ARG A 104 13.92 15.19 0.33
N PHE A 105 13.46 14.08 0.88
CA PHE A 105 14.34 13.02 1.37
C PHE A 105 14.65 12.05 0.22
N SER A 106 15.95 11.80 0.00
CA SER A 106 16.41 10.81 -0.97
C SER A 106 16.84 9.53 -0.25
N PHE A 107 16.13 8.43 -0.51
CA PHE A 107 16.61 7.11 -0.11
C PHE A 107 17.75 6.74 -1.06
N ARG A 108 19.00 7.02 -0.66
CA ARG A 108 20.18 6.66 -1.45
C ARG A 108 20.41 5.14 -1.36
N LYS A 109 19.70 4.36 -2.16
CA LYS A 109 20.06 2.95 -2.40
C LYS A 109 19.70 2.51 -3.83
N GLY A 110 20.70 2.54 -4.71
CA GLY A 110 20.92 1.58 -5.81
C GLY A 110 19.91 1.39 -6.94
N SER A 111 18.70 1.95 -6.90
CA SER A 111 17.70 1.72 -7.96
C SER A 111 17.22 3.04 -8.57
N LYS A 112 17.60 3.28 -9.83
CA LYS A 112 17.30 4.47 -10.66
C LYS A 112 15.81 4.63 -11.02
N ARG A 113 14.86 4.43 -10.11
CA ARG A 113 13.43 4.33 -10.51
C ARG A 113 12.40 5.09 -9.66
N SER A 114 12.76 5.75 -8.57
CA SER A 114 11.80 6.56 -7.80
C SER A 114 12.39 7.93 -7.43
N GLY A 115 11.70 9.00 -7.80
CA GLY A 115 12.03 10.35 -7.36
C GLY A 115 11.92 10.53 -5.83
N PRO A 116 12.46 11.62 -5.26
CA PRO A 116 12.43 11.86 -3.82
C PRO A 116 10.99 11.91 -3.26
N LEU A 117 10.74 11.28 -2.12
CA LEU A 117 9.46 11.38 -1.42
C LEU A 117 9.35 12.72 -0.68
N PRO A 118 8.17 13.40 -0.71
CA PRO A 118 7.92 14.56 0.12
C PRO A 118 8.06 14.20 1.61
N ALA A 119 8.66 15.07 2.42
CA ALA A 119 8.85 14.84 3.86
C ALA A 119 7.53 14.53 4.59
N LYS A 120 6.42 15.19 4.20
CA LYS A 120 5.08 14.93 4.74
C LYS A 120 4.55 13.50 4.54
N CYS A 121 5.12 12.75 3.60
CA CYS A 121 4.76 11.36 3.35
C CYS A 121 5.67 10.37 4.11
N ILE A 122 6.55 10.87 4.98
CA ILE A 122 7.48 10.07 5.77
C ILE A 122 7.04 10.11 7.22
N GLN A 123 6.88 8.92 7.81
CA GLN A 123 6.67 8.75 9.24
C GLN A 123 7.96 8.21 9.86
N VAL A 124 8.23 8.59 11.11
CA VAL A 124 9.49 8.30 11.78
C VAL A 124 9.18 7.78 13.18
N THR A 125 9.91 6.77 13.63
CA THR A 125 9.80 6.29 15.02
C THR A 125 10.54 7.21 15.99
N GLU A 126 10.32 7.02 17.28
CA GLU A 126 11.21 7.56 18.29
C GLU A 126 12.64 7.03 18.11
N VAL A 127 13.61 7.86 18.51
CA VAL A 127 15.00 7.45 18.65
C VAL A 127 15.14 6.68 19.96
N LYS A 128 15.71 5.48 19.92
CA LYS A 128 16.06 4.72 21.13
C LYS A 128 17.53 4.88 21.39
N SER A 129 17.91 5.36 22.58
CA SER A 129 19.29 5.69 22.88
C SER A 129 20.13 4.45 23.22
N SER A 130 21.40 4.49 22.83
CA SER A 130 22.48 3.58 23.22
C SER A 130 22.08 2.10 23.21
N THR A 131 21.49 1.63 22.11
CA THR A 131 21.03 0.25 21.99
C THR A 131 21.27 -0.33 20.60
N LEU A 132 21.67 -1.60 20.56
CA LEU A 132 21.73 -2.40 19.33
C LEU A 132 20.48 -3.27 19.13
N ASN A 133 19.56 -3.27 20.09
CA ASN A 133 18.35 -4.08 20.11
C ASN A 133 17.12 -3.23 20.47
N PRO A 134 16.83 -2.17 19.69
CA PRO A 134 15.73 -1.26 19.99
C PRO A 134 14.38 -1.96 19.89
N VAL A 135 13.47 -1.56 20.78
CA VAL A 135 12.05 -1.95 20.78
C VAL A 135 11.24 -0.67 20.70
N TRP A 136 10.47 -0.49 19.63
CA TRP A 136 9.63 0.68 19.40
C TRP A 136 8.17 0.41 19.78
N LYS A 137 7.59 -0.66 19.22
CA LYS A 137 6.15 -0.98 19.33
C LYS A 137 5.26 0.20 18.90
N GLU A 138 5.69 0.88 17.84
CA GLU A 138 4.99 2.03 17.29
C GLU A 138 4.13 1.60 16.09
N HIS A 139 2.98 2.25 15.93
CA HIS A 139 1.99 1.93 14.92
C HIS A 139 1.70 3.16 14.06
N PHE A 140 1.74 2.95 12.75
CA PHE A 140 1.62 3.95 11.72
C PHE A 140 0.47 3.58 10.80
N LEU A 141 -0.37 4.55 10.46
CA LEU A 141 -1.38 4.41 9.41
C LEU A 141 -0.91 5.23 8.22
N LEU A 142 -0.67 4.54 7.10
CA LEU A 142 -0.18 5.09 5.84
C LEU A 142 -1.26 5.00 4.76
#